data_AF-A0A0S8HI93-F1
#
_entry.id   AF-A0A0S8HI93-F1
#
_cell.length_a   1.000
_cell.length_b   1.000
_cell.length_c   1.000
_cell.angle_alpha   90.00
_cell.angle_beta   90.00
_cell.angle_gamma   90.00
#
_symmetry.space_group_name_H-M   'P 1'
#
loop_
_entity.id
_entity.type
_entity.pdbx_description
1 polymer ?
#
loop_
_entity_poly.entity_id
_entity_poly.type
_entity_poly.pdbx_seq_one_letter_code
_entity_poly.pdbx_strand_id
1 'polypeptide(L)'
;MKAIDGKEAKMVAYILPSVGSALKLDRRCPHCHRPHGRIHSSQRHGAIRDLKVSSIPQRRMKCPWCGLTWTLRAEGVKPGHQRSDRTIGVGLLLYMLGLSCRHTERVLSALECPSGKSSIERDVASAGHHAQELHRQAPPVRVRVLGADGTGAAMAGREAGVLFLAGVDCGGWLVGVAPLHEQQTEEVRRHVGRVMAAVGAEELRTDEHSVYEGIVPQPRHRLCLSHWRKSKGKRAWDLHRQAVAEGRSLEADTMGELLALLRLRPRPPTVPPELERLVRRYINARRGLPGKVNQLLQHVERTWQKVSDDPVDPTNNATERVIGLTFKIRAKTMRGFKAVHKGVGHPYLPAGRRACRVSFVGKKGSAICAR
;
A
#
# COMPACT_ATOMS: atom_id res chain seq x y z
N MET A 1 -38.67 -12.18 -11.01
CA MET A 1 -37.67 -11.96 -9.93
C MET A 1 -36.33 -12.51 -10.40
N LYS A 2 -35.35 -11.64 -10.64
CA LYS A 2 -34.01 -12.08 -11.07
C LYS A 2 -33.25 -12.65 -9.86
N ALA A 3 -32.72 -13.86 -10.01
CA ALA A 3 -31.86 -14.50 -9.05
C ALA A 3 -30.61 -13.62 -8.83
N ILE A 4 -30.35 -13.27 -7.58
CA ILE A 4 -29.13 -12.59 -7.16
C ILE A 4 -28.09 -13.70 -7.05
N ASP A 5 -27.16 -13.74 -8.00
CA ASP A 5 -25.96 -14.59 -7.90
C ASP A 5 -25.27 -14.31 -6.57
N GLY A 6 -25.35 -15.30 -5.68
CA GLY A 6 -24.69 -15.30 -4.39
C GLY A 6 -23.19 -15.37 -4.58
N LYS A 7 -22.53 -14.21 -4.64
CA LYS A 7 -21.09 -14.13 -4.39
C LYS A 7 -20.83 -14.62 -2.97
N GLU A 8 -20.39 -15.86 -2.87
CA GLU A 8 -19.90 -16.48 -1.65
C GLU A 8 -18.86 -15.54 -1.02
N ALA A 9 -19.25 -14.89 0.08
CA ALA A 9 -18.36 -14.00 0.80
C ALA A 9 -17.23 -14.85 1.39
N LYS A 10 -16.05 -14.85 0.76
CA LYS A 10 -14.85 -15.47 1.32
C LYS A 10 -14.60 -14.87 2.71
N MET A 11 -14.98 -15.60 3.75
CA MET A 11 -14.73 -15.20 5.13
C MET A 11 -13.22 -15.15 5.35
N VAL A 12 -12.71 -13.96 5.67
CA VAL A 12 -11.31 -13.80 6.03
C VAL A 12 -11.15 -14.16 7.51
N ALA A 13 -10.60 -15.34 7.78
CA ALA A 13 -10.25 -15.75 9.13
C ALA A 13 -8.87 -15.17 9.53
N TYR A 14 -8.84 -14.34 10.57
CA TYR A 14 -7.58 -13.93 11.20
C TYR A 14 -7.18 -14.97 12.24
N ILE A 15 -6.07 -15.67 12.00
CA ILE A 15 -5.54 -16.65 12.94
C ILE A 15 -4.58 -15.93 13.89
N LEU A 16 -5.01 -15.75 15.13
CA LEU A 16 -4.15 -15.24 16.19
C LEU A 16 -3.26 -16.38 16.73
N PRO A 17 -1.98 -16.10 17.07
CA PRO A 17 -1.10 -17.09 17.67
C PRO A 17 -1.70 -17.72 18.94
N SER A 18 -1.42 -19.01 19.13
CA SER A 18 -1.67 -19.67 20.41
C SER A 18 -0.56 -19.33 21.40
N VAL A 19 -0.89 -19.39 22.69
CA VAL A 19 0.09 -19.35 23.78
C VAL A 19 0.20 -20.76 24.31
N GLY A 20 1.42 -21.30 24.34
CA GLY A 20 1.68 -22.66 24.79
C GLY A 20 1.42 -22.82 26.28
N SER A 21 0.96 -24.00 26.68
CA SER A 21 0.78 -24.40 28.08
C SER A 21 1.96 -25.20 28.63
N ALA A 22 2.92 -25.59 27.79
CA ALA A 22 4.05 -26.43 28.16
C ALA A 22 5.40 -25.79 27.79
N LEU A 23 6.41 -26.06 28.62
CA LEU A 23 7.79 -25.67 28.34
C LEU A 23 8.44 -26.67 27.38
N LYS A 24 8.89 -26.18 26.22
CA LYS A 24 9.80 -26.93 25.35
C LYS A 24 11.23 -26.75 25.88
N LEU A 25 11.85 -27.85 26.31
CA LEU A 25 13.17 -27.80 26.92
C LEU A 25 14.26 -27.65 25.84
N ASP A 26 14.72 -26.42 25.60
CA ASP A 26 15.91 -26.15 24.80
C ASP A 26 17.12 -25.91 25.71
N ARG A 27 18.08 -26.85 25.65
CA ARG A 27 19.32 -26.79 26.44
C ARG A 27 20.47 -26.12 25.70
N ARG A 28 20.25 -25.53 24.52
CA ARG A 28 21.31 -24.81 23.81
C ARG A 28 21.50 -23.41 24.39
N CYS A 29 22.74 -23.07 24.73
CA CYS A 29 23.06 -21.72 25.21
C CYS A 29 22.83 -20.69 24.08
N PRO A 30 22.10 -19.59 24.31
CA PRO A 30 21.85 -18.59 23.27
C PRO A 30 23.08 -17.77 22.89
N HIS A 31 24.14 -17.77 23.71
CA HIS A 31 25.37 -16.99 23.47
C HIS A 31 26.48 -17.82 22.82
N CYS A 32 26.87 -18.94 23.44
CA CYS A 32 27.96 -19.78 22.91
C CYS A 32 27.47 -20.95 22.04
N HIS A 33 26.15 -21.10 21.85
CA HIS A 33 25.50 -22.15 21.06
C HIS A 33 25.82 -23.61 21.46
N ARG A 34 26.52 -23.82 22.58
CA ARG A 34 26.82 -25.16 23.10
C ARG A 34 25.56 -25.85 23.65
N PRO A 35 25.39 -27.16 23.40
CA PRO A 35 24.31 -27.97 24.00
C PRO A 35 24.60 -28.22 25.50
N HIS A 36 23.64 -28.71 26.30
CA HIS A 36 23.76 -29.01 27.75
C HIS A 36 23.71 -27.86 28.77
N GLY A 37 22.89 -26.85 28.52
CA GLY A 37 22.38 -25.97 29.56
C GLY A 37 21.79 -26.75 30.74
N ARG A 38 22.21 -26.40 31.96
CA ARG A 38 21.73 -27.01 33.20
C ARG A 38 20.48 -26.29 33.67
N ILE A 39 19.56 -27.03 34.28
CA ILE A 39 18.39 -26.44 34.94
C ILE A 39 18.89 -25.65 36.15
N HIS A 40 18.57 -24.36 36.20
CA HIS A 40 19.02 -23.46 37.26
C HIS A 40 17.90 -23.14 38.26
N SER A 41 16.63 -23.27 37.85
CA SER A 41 15.48 -23.08 38.74
C SER A 41 14.43 -24.16 38.55
N SER A 42 13.60 -24.35 39.57
CA SER A 42 12.32 -25.03 39.39
C SER A 42 11.46 -24.31 38.34
N GLN A 43 10.52 -25.03 37.74
CA GLN A 43 9.52 -24.43 36.87
C GLN A 43 8.58 -23.57 37.71
N ARG A 44 8.33 -22.35 37.25
CA ARG A 44 7.41 -21.40 37.86
C ARG A 44 6.43 -20.90 36.81
N HIS A 45 5.27 -20.41 37.25
CA HIS A 45 4.34 -19.72 36.36
C HIS A 45 4.59 -18.21 36.46
N GLY A 46 4.89 -17.59 35.32
CA GLY A 46 5.08 -16.14 35.21
C GLY A 46 3.82 -15.48 34.70
N ALA A 47 3.38 -14.41 35.35
CA ALA A 47 2.25 -13.62 34.89
C ALA A 47 2.53 -12.99 33.52
N ILE A 48 1.52 -13.01 32.64
CA ILE A 48 1.55 -12.39 31.32
C ILE A 48 0.26 -11.62 31.05
N ARG A 49 0.32 -10.76 30.03
CA ARG A 49 -0.83 -10.01 29.50
C ARG A 49 -1.33 -10.72 28.24
N ASP A 50 -2.40 -11.49 28.40
CA ASP A 50 -3.06 -12.22 27.32
C ASP A 50 -4.57 -12.31 27.59
N LEU A 51 -5.35 -12.34 26.50
CA LEU A 51 -6.81 -12.36 26.53
C LEU A 51 -7.41 -13.67 27.07
N LYS A 52 -6.64 -14.77 27.11
CA LYS A 52 -7.14 -16.08 27.55
C LYS A 52 -6.33 -16.71 28.67
N VAL A 53 -5.07 -16.28 28.87
CA VAL A 53 -4.15 -16.93 29.80
C VAL A 53 -3.44 -15.89 30.66
N SER A 54 -3.56 -15.98 31.99
CA SER A 54 -2.95 -15.02 32.91
C SER A 54 -1.49 -15.34 33.26
N SER A 55 -1.04 -16.58 33.04
CA SER A 55 0.34 -17.00 33.34
C SER A 55 0.84 -18.15 32.48
N ILE A 56 2.16 -18.25 32.29
CA ILE A 56 2.80 -19.33 31.52
C ILE A 56 3.93 -19.99 32.30
N PRO A 57 4.21 -21.28 32.06
CA PRO A 57 5.37 -21.92 32.66
C PRO A 57 6.66 -21.31 32.10
N GLN A 58 7.60 -21.04 33.00
CA GLN A 58 8.94 -20.56 32.71
C GLN A 58 9.99 -21.28 33.59
N ARG A 59 11.20 -21.44 33.05
CA ARG A 59 12.31 -22.11 33.75
C ARG A 59 13.62 -21.45 33.38
N ARG A 60 14.46 -21.15 34.39
CA ARG A 60 15.82 -20.63 34.16
C ARG A 60 16.80 -21.77 33.89
N MET A 61 17.68 -21.52 32.95
CA MET A 61 18.76 -22.40 32.53
C MET A 61 20.09 -21.67 32.72
N LYS A 62 21.17 -22.39 33.03
CA LYS A 62 22.52 -21.84 33.16
C LYS A 62 23.50 -22.60 32.27
N CYS A 63 24.35 -21.88 31.56
CA CYS A 63 25.41 -22.43 30.73
C CYS A 63 26.57 -22.86 31.63
N PRO A 64 27.02 -24.12 31.61
CA PRO A 64 28.17 -24.54 32.40
C PRO A 64 29.50 -24.02 31.84
N TRP A 65 29.55 -23.57 30.58
CA TRP A 65 30.79 -23.06 29.96
C TRP A 65 30.96 -21.55 30.09
N CYS A 66 29.99 -20.76 29.63
CA CYS A 66 30.09 -19.30 29.66
C CYS A 66 29.36 -18.63 30.84
N GLY A 67 28.73 -19.42 31.72
CA GLY A 67 28.01 -18.90 32.89
C GLY A 67 26.67 -18.19 32.60
N LEU A 68 26.35 -17.89 31.34
CA LEU A 68 25.12 -17.20 30.97
C LEU A 68 23.88 -17.92 31.48
N THR A 69 22.97 -17.16 32.08
CA THR A 69 21.64 -17.63 32.48
C THR A 69 20.59 -17.14 31.48
N TRP A 70 19.67 -18.00 31.05
CA TRP A 70 18.54 -17.63 30.19
C TRP A 70 17.24 -18.23 30.70
N THR A 71 16.10 -17.65 30.32
CA THR A 71 14.78 -18.13 30.72
C THR A 71 14.08 -18.77 29.53
N LEU A 72 13.76 -20.06 29.66
CA LEU A 72 12.83 -20.74 28.77
C LEU A 72 11.41 -20.35 29.17
N ARG A 73 10.57 -20.12 28.18
CA ARG A 73 9.16 -19.77 28.31
C ARG A 73 8.35 -20.66 27.38
N ALA A 74 7.08 -20.87 27.73
CA ALA A 74 6.15 -21.48 26.79
C ALA A 74 6.06 -20.65 25.50
N GLU A 75 5.69 -21.31 24.41
CA GLU A 75 5.56 -20.70 23.09
C GLU A 75 4.53 -19.55 23.09
N GLY A 76 4.73 -18.56 22.21
CA GLY A 76 3.85 -17.39 22.11
C GLY A 76 4.18 -16.23 23.06
N VAL A 77 5.31 -16.27 23.77
CA VAL A 77 5.83 -15.12 24.55
C VAL A 77 7.34 -14.95 24.32
N LYS A 78 7.72 -13.82 23.72
CA LYS A 78 9.13 -13.51 23.46
C LYS A 78 9.96 -13.32 24.75
N PRO A 79 11.28 -13.58 24.70
CA PRO A 79 12.17 -13.30 25.83
C PRO A 79 12.06 -11.84 26.29
N GLY A 80 11.95 -11.60 27.60
CA GLY A 80 11.83 -10.25 28.17
C GLY A 80 10.46 -9.56 27.99
N HIS A 81 9.51 -10.17 27.29
CA HIS A 81 8.18 -9.60 27.10
C HIS A 81 7.19 -10.05 28.19
N GLN A 82 6.27 -9.19 28.59
CA GLN A 82 5.11 -9.57 29.41
C GLN A 82 3.84 -9.78 28.58
N ARG A 83 3.84 -9.38 27.31
CA ARG A 83 2.69 -9.55 26.39
C ARG A 83 2.92 -10.76 25.50
N SER A 84 1.87 -11.54 25.27
CA SER A 84 1.91 -12.64 24.31
C SER A 84 1.89 -12.15 22.86
N ASP A 85 2.31 -13.02 21.94
CA ASP A 85 2.21 -12.80 20.49
C ASP A 85 0.73 -12.69 20.06
N ARG A 86 -0.20 -13.32 20.78
CA ARG A 86 -1.65 -13.14 20.59
C ARG A 86 -2.09 -11.71 20.88
N THR A 87 -1.73 -11.16 22.04
CA THR A 87 -2.05 -9.77 22.42
C THR A 87 -1.45 -8.78 21.43
N ILE A 88 -0.20 -9.03 21.00
CA ILE A 88 0.45 -8.25 19.94
C ILE A 88 -0.36 -8.34 18.65
N GLY A 89 -0.78 -9.54 18.24
CA GLY A 89 -1.61 -9.76 17.05
C GLY A 89 -2.95 -9.02 17.10
N VAL A 90 -3.63 -9.02 18.25
CA VAL A 90 -4.88 -8.24 18.44
C VAL A 90 -4.61 -6.75 18.31
N GLY A 91 -3.54 -6.24 18.92
CA GLY A 91 -3.15 -4.83 18.78
C GLY A 91 -2.86 -4.43 17.33
N LEU A 92 -2.16 -5.29 16.58
CA LEU A 92 -1.91 -5.10 15.16
C LEU A 92 -3.20 -5.12 14.33
N LEU A 93 -4.13 -6.03 14.64
CA LEU A 93 -5.42 -6.12 13.97
C LEU A 93 -6.26 -4.85 14.20
N LEU A 94 -6.39 -4.41 15.45
CA LEU A 94 -7.09 -3.17 15.80
C LEU A 94 -6.51 -1.96 15.06
N TYR A 95 -5.18 -1.87 15.04
CA TYR A 95 -4.48 -0.85 14.28
C TYR A 95 -4.83 -0.94 12.79
N MET A 96 -4.74 -2.13 12.19
CA MET A 96 -5.08 -2.41 10.79
C MET A 96 -6.55 -2.13 10.43
N LEU A 97 -7.46 -2.19 11.39
CA LEU A 97 -8.90 -1.91 11.19
C LEU A 97 -9.25 -0.42 11.22
N GLY A 98 -8.41 0.43 11.79
CA GLY A 98 -8.67 1.88 11.78
C GLY A 98 -8.10 2.63 12.97
N LEU A 99 -7.78 1.90 14.04
CA LEU A 99 -7.49 2.54 15.31
C LEU A 99 -6.08 3.12 15.32
N SER A 100 -5.95 4.28 15.97
CA SER A 100 -4.65 4.82 16.33
C SER A 100 -3.98 3.95 17.40
N CYS A 101 -2.67 4.09 17.61
CA CYS A 101 -1.99 3.38 18.72
C CYS A 101 -2.60 3.72 20.09
N ARG A 102 -3.11 4.95 20.27
CA ARG A 102 -3.78 5.39 21.51
C ARG A 102 -5.17 4.75 21.67
N HIS A 103 -5.95 4.67 20.59
CA HIS A 103 -7.25 3.99 20.64
C HIS A 103 -7.07 2.48 20.84
N THR A 104 -6.05 1.89 20.23
CA THR A 104 -5.69 0.49 20.43
C THR A 104 -5.31 0.21 21.89
N GLU A 105 -4.51 1.08 22.51
CA GLU A 105 -4.19 1.02 23.95
C GLU A 105 -5.46 1.03 24.82
N ARG A 106 -6.39 1.95 24.55
CA ARG A 106 -7.67 2.03 25.29
C ARG A 106 -8.48 0.74 25.18
N VAL A 107 -8.61 0.19 23.97
CA VAL A 107 -9.34 -1.07 23.74
C VAL A 107 -8.66 -2.24 24.45
N LEU A 108 -7.34 -2.37 24.35
CA LEU A 108 -6.62 -3.45 25.02
C LEU A 108 -6.69 -3.33 26.54
N SER A 109 -6.67 -2.13 27.11
CA SER A 109 -6.89 -1.93 28.54
C SER A 109 -8.32 -2.31 28.97
N ALA A 110 -9.33 -2.01 28.16
CA ALA A 110 -10.72 -2.43 28.43
C ALA A 110 -10.91 -3.96 28.35
N LEU A 111 -10.05 -4.65 27.59
CA LEU A 111 -9.98 -6.11 27.53
C LEU A 111 -9.00 -6.70 28.56
N GLU A 112 -8.68 -5.96 29.62
CA GLU A 112 -7.79 -6.38 30.72
C GLU A 112 -6.37 -6.80 30.29
N CYS A 113 -5.94 -6.39 29.10
CA CYS A 113 -4.61 -6.69 28.56
C CYS A 113 -3.82 -5.39 28.27
N PRO A 114 -3.58 -4.53 29.28
CA PRO A 114 -3.09 -3.18 29.08
C PRO A 114 -1.78 -3.17 28.30
N SER A 115 -1.74 -2.38 27.24
CA SER A 115 -0.60 -2.26 26.34
C SER A 115 -0.33 -0.78 26.05
N GLY A 116 0.81 -0.28 26.51
CA GLY A 116 1.16 1.12 26.32
C GLY A 116 1.23 1.51 24.84
N LYS A 117 0.78 2.73 24.49
CA LYS A 117 0.83 3.27 23.11
C LYS A 117 2.18 3.06 22.43
N SER A 118 3.29 3.32 23.12
CA SER A 118 4.65 3.19 22.58
C SER A 118 5.03 1.74 22.27
N SER A 119 4.46 0.78 23.00
CA SER A 119 4.66 -0.65 22.73
C SER A 119 3.88 -1.08 21.49
N ILE A 120 2.63 -0.63 21.34
CA ILE A 120 1.84 -0.87 20.11
C ILE A 120 2.53 -0.25 18.89
N GLU A 121 3.06 0.96 19.00
CA GLU A 121 3.79 1.60 17.89
C GLU A 121 5.02 0.79 17.47
N ARG A 122 5.77 0.24 18.43
CA ARG A 122 6.91 -0.65 18.15
C ARG A 122 6.47 -1.95 17.50
N ASP A 123 5.37 -2.54 17.96
CA ASP A 123 4.81 -3.76 17.38
C ASP A 123 4.42 -3.53 15.91
N VAL A 124 3.71 -2.43 15.62
CA VAL A 124 3.32 -2.03 14.25
C VAL A 124 4.54 -1.83 13.36
N ALA A 125 5.56 -1.12 13.84
CA ALA A 125 6.78 -0.88 13.08
C ALA A 125 7.54 -2.19 12.79
N SER A 126 7.68 -3.06 13.80
CA SER A 126 8.32 -4.36 13.64
C SER A 126 7.55 -5.26 12.69
N ALA A 127 6.22 -5.28 12.78
CA ALA A 127 5.37 -6.06 11.89
C ALA A 127 5.41 -5.53 10.45
N GLY A 128 5.44 -4.21 10.25
CA GLY A 128 5.56 -3.60 8.93
C GLY A 128 6.89 -3.91 8.27
N HIS A 129 7.99 -3.81 9.02
CA HIS A 129 9.31 -4.22 8.55
C HIS A 129 9.36 -5.71 8.19
N HIS A 130 8.77 -6.56 9.04
CA HIS A 130 8.72 -8.00 8.77
C HIS A 130 7.87 -8.32 7.53
N ALA A 131 6.72 -7.67 7.35
CA ALA A 131 5.87 -7.83 6.19
C ALA A 131 6.57 -7.37 4.90
N GLN A 132 7.31 -6.26 4.96
CA GLN A 132 8.14 -5.79 3.85
C GLN A 132 9.23 -6.80 3.50
N GLU A 133 9.90 -7.39 4.49
CA GLU A 133 10.94 -8.38 4.26
C GLU A 133 10.37 -9.67 3.65
N LEU A 134 9.23 -10.16 4.16
CA LEU A 134 8.52 -11.29 3.57
C LEU A 134 8.11 -11.01 2.12
N HIS A 135 7.67 -9.78 1.82
CA HIS A 135 7.34 -9.37 0.46
C HIS A 135 8.55 -9.41 -0.47
N ARG A 136 9.75 -9.03 0.00
CA ARG A 136 10.98 -9.09 -0.78
C ARG A 136 11.48 -10.52 -1.01
N GLN A 137 11.25 -11.41 -0.06
CA GLN A 137 11.64 -12.83 -0.14
C GLN A 137 10.64 -13.67 -0.93
N ALA A 138 9.40 -13.19 -1.09
CA ALA A 138 8.39 -13.88 -1.86
C ALA A 138 8.78 -13.96 -3.34
N PRO A 139 8.36 -15.02 -4.06
CA PRO A 139 8.55 -15.09 -5.50
C PRO A 139 7.99 -13.84 -6.20
N PRO A 140 8.70 -13.30 -7.20
CA PRO A 140 8.26 -12.10 -7.90
C PRO A 140 6.91 -12.34 -8.58
N VAL A 141 6.04 -11.38 -8.42
CA VAL A 141 4.73 -11.34 -9.07
C VAL A 141 4.93 -10.97 -10.53
N ARG A 142 4.31 -11.71 -11.44
CA ARG A 142 4.14 -11.26 -12.82
C ARG A 142 2.94 -10.33 -12.88
N VAL A 143 3.14 -9.10 -13.36
CA VAL A 143 2.07 -8.14 -13.65
C VAL A 143 2.26 -7.66 -15.07
N ARG A 144 1.20 -7.62 -15.87
CA ARG A 144 1.26 -7.09 -17.25
C ARG A 144 1.27 -5.57 -17.23
N VAL A 145 0.46 -4.98 -16.36
CA VAL A 145 0.27 -3.52 -16.26
C VAL A 145 0.72 -3.03 -14.89
N LEU A 146 1.83 -2.30 -14.85
CA LEU A 146 2.33 -1.68 -13.63
C LEU A 146 1.76 -0.27 -13.50
N GLY A 147 1.04 -0.01 -12.42
CA GLY A 147 0.62 1.32 -12.02
C GLY A 147 1.67 1.98 -11.13
N ALA A 148 1.98 3.24 -11.39
CA ALA A 148 2.85 4.06 -10.54
C ALA A 148 2.15 5.37 -10.17
N ASP A 149 2.23 5.74 -8.90
CA ASP A 149 1.66 6.99 -8.38
C ASP A 149 2.40 7.42 -7.11
N GLY A 150 2.72 8.71 -7.02
CA GLY A 150 3.38 9.32 -5.88
C GLY A 150 2.39 9.93 -4.90
N THR A 151 2.76 9.95 -3.62
CA THR A 151 1.99 10.69 -2.61
C THR A 151 2.93 11.28 -1.56
N GLY A 152 2.57 12.45 -1.04
CA GLY A 152 3.25 13.06 0.09
C GLY A 152 2.67 12.61 1.44
N ALA A 153 3.52 12.53 2.46
CA ALA A 153 3.12 12.53 3.86
C ALA A 153 4.24 13.09 4.75
N ALA A 154 3.87 13.59 5.93
CA ALA A 154 4.84 13.94 6.95
C ALA A 154 5.55 12.66 7.45
N MET A 155 6.87 12.59 7.29
CA MET A 155 7.73 11.53 7.78
C MET A 155 8.94 12.13 8.51
N ALA A 156 9.19 11.68 9.74
CA ALA A 156 10.22 12.23 10.62
C ALA A 156 10.15 13.76 10.80
N GLY A 157 8.92 14.31 10.82
CA GLY A 157 8.69 15.75 10.97
C GLY A 157 8.94 16.58 9.71
N ARG A 158 9.19 15.96 8.55
CA ARG A 158 9.39 16.62 7.26
C ARG A 158 8.38 16.12 6.24
N GLU A 159 7.99 16.96 5.28
CA GLU A 159 7.28 16.46 4.11
C GLU A 159 8.20 15.56 3.30
N ALA A 160 7.71 14.38 2.96
CA ALA A 160 8.47 13.42 2.18
C ALA A 160 7.56 12.69 1.20
N GLY A 161 8.12 12.39 0.03
CA GLY A 161 7.45 11.65 -1.02
C GLY A 161 7.55 10.14 -0.82
N VAL A 162 6.48 9.45 -1.19
CA VAL A 162 6.43 7.99 -1.25
C VAL A 162 5.86 7.60 -2.60
N LEU A 163 6.63 6.82 -3.35
CA LEU A 163 6.22 6.25 -4.63
C LEU A 163 5.63 4.86 -4.38
N PHE A 164 4.44 4.63 -4.92
CA PHE A 164 3.74 3.34 -4.89
C PHE A 164 3.74 2.70 -6.27
N LEU A 165 3.95 1.39 -6.28
CA LEU A 165 3.91 0.55 -7.46
C LEU A 165 2.92 -0.59 -7.22
N ALA A 166 1.96 -0.76 -8.11
CA ALA A 166 0.94 -1.81 -7.99
C ALA A 166 0.59 -2.43 -9.34
N GLY A 167 0.25 -3.72 -9.35
CA GLY A 167 -0.27 -4.41 -10.54
C GLY A 167 -1.73 -4.02 -10.77
N VAL A 168 -2.00 -3.27 -11.84
CA VAL A 168 -3.35 -2.79 -12.19
C VAL A 168 -4.25 -3.96 -12.59
N ASP A 169 -3.73 -4.84 -13.43
CA ASP A 169 -4.39 -6.05 -13.94
C ASP A 169 -4.54 -7.15 -12.89
N CYS A 170 -3.79 -7.08 -11.79
CA CYS A 170 -3.84 -8.03 -10.67
C CYS A 170 -4.71 -7.53 -9.49
N GLY A 171 -5.67 -6.64 -9.76
CA GLY A 171 -6.60 -6.13 -8.75
C GLY A 171 -5.95 -5.21 -7.70
N GLY A 172 -4.80 -4.61 -8.03
CA GLY A 172 -4.06 -3.71 -7.15
C GLY A 172 -3.15 -4.46 -6.18
N TRP A 173 -2.42 -5.47 -6.65
CA TRP A 173 -1.37 -6.06 -5.82
C TRP A 173 -0.26 -5.03 -5.63
N LEU A 174 0.01 -4.63 -4.39
CA LEU A 174 1.19 -3.85 -4.05
C LEU A 174 2.46 -4.56 -4.50
N VAL A 175 3.15 -4.00 -5.49
CA VAL A 175 4.43 -4.48 -6.01
C VAL A 175 5.59 -3.90 -5.21
N GLY A 176 5.51 -2.62 -4.86
CA GLY A 176 6.58 -1.93 -4.14
C GLY A 176 6.19 -0.57 -3.59
N VAL A 177 6.93 -0.15 -2.57
CA VAL A 177 6.87 1.19 -1.98
C VAL A 177 8.29 1.69 -1.82
N ALA A 178 8.57 2.91 -2.28
CA ALA A 178 9.88 3.54 -2.17
C ALA A 178 9.75 4.96 -1.58
N PRO A 179 10.68 5.39 -0.72
CA PRO A 179 10.72 6.77 -0.20
C PRO A 179 11.31 7.71 -1.24
N LEU A 180 10.63 7.84 -2.39
CA LEU A 180 11.04 8.69 -3.51
C LEU A 180 10.04 9.83 -3.65
N HIS A 181 10.57 11.04 -3.81
CA HIS A 181 9.78 12.20 -4.18
C HIS A 181 9.69 12.31 -5.70
N GLU A 182 8.54 12.70 -6.23
CA GLU A 182 8.35 12.87 -7.68
C GLU A 182 9.23 13.98 -8.31
N GLN A 183 9.89 14.79 -7.47
CA GLN A 183 10.89 15.78 -7.90
C GLN A 183 12.24 15.13 -8.23
N GLN A 184 12.51 13.92 -7.71
CA GLN A 184 13.73 13.17 -7.96
C GLN A 184 13.59 12.35 -9.25
N THR A 185 13.43 13.03 -10.38
CA THR A 185 13.01 12.42 -11.65
C THR A 185 13.89 11.24 -12.07
N GLU A 186 15.21 11.38 -12.04
CA GLU A 186 16.11 10.29 -12.43
C GLU A 186 15.98 9.05 -11.53
N GLU A 187 15.85 9.25 -10.22
CA GLU A 187 15.72 8.16 -9.25
C GLU A 187 14.39 7.43 -9.42
N VAL A 188 13.29 8.17 -9.63
CA VAL A 188 11.97 7.61 -9.93
C VAL A 188 12.03 6.79 -11.20
N ARG A 189 12.56 7.35 -12.30
CA ARG A 189 12.66 6.64 -13.59
C ARG A 189 13.47 5.36 -13.47
N ARG A 190 14.66 5.43 -12.84
CA ARG A 190 15.53 4.27 -12.61
C ARG A 190 14.84 3.23 -11.73
N HIS A 191 14.13 3.65 -10.69
CA HIS A 191 13.45 2.73 -9.79
C HIS A 191 12.28 2.03 -10.48
N VAL A 192 11.38 2.78 -11.13
CA VAL A 192 10.23 2.22 -11.85
C VAL A 192 10.70 1.27 -12.96
N GLY A 193 11.70 1.66 -13.76
CA GLY A 193 12.22 0.80 -14.83
C GLY A 193 12.78 -0.52 -14.31
N ARG A 194 13.52 -0.50 -13.19
CA ARG A 194 13.98 -1.74 -12.53
C ARG A 194 12.83 -2.62 -12.06
N VAL A 195 11.80 -2.03 -11.44
CA VAL A 195 10.64 -2.80 -10.97
C VAL A 195 9.88 -3.39 -12.14
N MET A 196 9.65 -2.64 -13.21
CA MET A 196 9.02 -3.13 -14.43
C MET A 196 9.74 -4.35 -15.01
N ALA A 197 11.08 -4.29 -15.11
CA ALA A 197 11.87 -5.42 -15.57
C ALA A 197 11.75 -6.63 -14.64
N ALA A 198 11.79 -6.43 -13.32
CA ALA A 198 11.72 -7.50 -12.33
C ALA A 198 10.37 -8.24 -12.34
N VAL A 199 9.27 -7.53 -12.58
CA VAL A 199 7.91 -8.11 -12.62
C VAL A 199 7.47 -8.52 -14.03
N GLY A 200 8.26 -8.20 -15.05
CA GLY A 200 7.92 -8.43 -16.45
C GLY A 200 6.74 -7.60 -16.95
N ALA A 201 6.61 -6.35 -16.48
CA ALA A 201 5.54 -5.46 -16.91
C ALA A 201 5.72 -5.02 -18.37
N GLU A 202 4.67 -5.21 -19.16
CA GLU A 202 4.58 -4.79 -20.55
C GLU A 202 4.16 -3.33 -20.66
N GLU A 203 3.36 -2.85 -19.71
CA GLU A 203 2.81 -1.50 -19.74
C GLU A 203 3.04 -0.77 -18.40
N LEU A 204 3.34 0.53 -18.50
CA LEU A 204 3.36 1.47 -17.39
C LEU A 204 2.12 2.37 -17.45
N ARG A 205 1.36 2.42 -16.36
CA ARG A 205 0.15 3.23 -16.24
C ARG A 205 0.29 4.29 -15.15
N THR A 206 0.21 5.56 -15.51
CA THR A 206 0.42 6.68 -14.58
C THR A 206 -0.60 7.79 -14.80
N ASP A 207 -0.53 8.86 -14.01
CA ASP A 207 -1.13 10.13 -14.38
C ASP A 207 -0.29 10.88 -15.42
N GLU A 208 -0.62 12.16 -15.69
CA GLU A 208 0.10 13.01 -16.64
C GLU A 208 1.37 13.65 -16.07
N HIS A 209 1.90 13.19 -14.94
CA HIS A 209 3.12 13.79 -14.38
C HIS A 209 4.34 13.46 -15.25
N SER A 210 5.08 14.50 -15.66
CA SER A 210 6.27 14.40 -16.53
C SER A 210 7.41 13.54 -15.96
N VAL A 211 7.39 13.24 -14.66
CA VAL A 211 8.39 12.39 -14.00
C VAL A 211 8.43 11.00 -14.64
N TYR A 212 7.28 10.52 -15.13
CA TYR A 212 7.12 9.20 -15.71
C TYR A 212 7.45 9.12 -17.21
N GLU A 213 7.63 10.26 -17.88
CA GLU A 213 7.98 10.28 -19.29
C GLU A 213 9.37 9.68 -19.55
N GLY A 214 9.50 8.89 -20.61
CA GLY A 214 10.79 8.30 -21.01
C GLY A 214 11.25 7.09 -20.19
N ILE A 215 10.45 6.60 -19.23
CA ILE A 215 10.75 5.33 -18.52
C ILE A 215 10.63 4.14 -19.47
N VAL A 216 9.59 4.15 -20.31
CA VAL A 216 9.33 3.14 -21.34
C VAL A 216 9.02 3.82 -22.67
N PRO A 217 9.16 3.11 -23.80
CA PRO A 217 8.71 3.61 -25.10
C PRO A 217 7.25 4.08 -25.04
N GLN A 218 6.92 5.15 -25.77
CA GLN A 218 5.59 5.78 -25.73
C GLN A 218 4.41 4.80 -25.89
N PRO A 219 4.45 3.76 -26.74
CA PRO A 219 3.35 2.81 -26.86
C PRO A 219 3.07 2.02 -25.58
N ARG A 220 4.09 1.84 -24.73
CA ARG A 220 4.03 1.11 -23.46
C ARG A 220 3.71 2.01 -22.26
N HIS A 221 3.66 3.33 -22.44
CA HIS A 221 3.27 4.27 -21.41
C HIS A 221 1.84 4.76 -21.67
N ARG A 222 0.89 4.36 -20.81
CA ARG A 222 -0.51 4.78 -20.92
C ARG A 222 -0.92 5.65 -19.75
N LEU A 223 -1.81 6.60 -20.01
CA LEU A 223 -2.37 7.50 -19.00
C LEU A 223 -3.64 6.91 -18.39
N CYS A 224 -3.82 7.10 -17.09
CA CYS A 224 -5.04 6.78 -16.36
C CYS A 224 -6.23 7.59 -16.91
N LEU A 225 -7.26 6.90 -17.42
CA LEU A 225 -8.46 7.54 -17.96
C LEU A 225 -9.18 8.42 -16.91
N SER A 226 -9.25 7.97 -15.65
CA SER A 226 -9.91 8.73 -14.57
C SER A 226 -9.21 10.07 -14.31
N HIS A 227 -7.88 10.06 -14.13
CA HIS A 227 -7.11 11.27 -13.88
C HIS A 227 -7.14 12.22 -15.06
N TRP A 228 -6.97 11.68 -16.28
CA TRP A 228 -7.04 12.46 -17.50
C TRP A 228 -8.39 13.15 -17.65
N ARG A 229 -9.51 12.41 -17.54
CA ARG A 229 -10.87 12.97 -17.61
C ARG A 229 -11.12 14.03 -16.55
N LYS A 230 -10.72 13.77 -15.30
CA LYS A 230 -10.90 14.72 -14.20
C LYS A 230 -10.14 16.02 -14.47
N SER A 231 -8.89 15.91 -14.91
CA SER A 231 -8.04 17.07 -15.23
C SER A 231 -8.59 17.87 -16.41
N LYS A 232 -8.83 17.22 -17.56
CA LYS A 232 -9.32 17.89 -18.78
C LYS A 232 -10.74 18.40 -18.64
N GLY A 233 -11.62 17.61 -18.01
CA GLY A 233 -13.00 17.98 -17.75
C GLY A 233 -13.10 19.21 -16.84
N LYS A 234 -12.29 19.29 -15.78
CA LYS A 234 -12.24 20.49 -14.93
C LYS A 234 -11.81 21.72 -15.72
N ARG A 235 -10.71 21.63 -16.47
CA ARG A 235 -10.20 22.76 -17.27
C ARG A 235 -11.17 23.20 -18.36
N ALA A 236 -11.85 22.25 -19.02
CA ALA A 236 -12.90 22.56 -19.99
C ALA A 236 -14.08 23.28 -19.34
N TRP A 237 -14.51 22.84 -18.15
CA TRP A 237 -15.59 23.48 -17.40
C TRP A 237 -15.24 24.88 -16.91
N ASP A 238 -14.00 25.08 -16.43
CA ASP A 238 -13.52 26.40 -16.02
C ASP A 238 -13.51 27.38 -17.21
N LEU A 239 -13.03 26.93 -18.38
CA LEU A 239 -13.05 27.73 -19.61
C LEU A 239 -14.46 28.00 -20.13
N HIS A 240 -15.37 27.01 -20.04
CA HIS A 240 -16.77 27.19 -20.37
C HIS A 240 -17.40 28.30 -19.51
N ARG A 241 -17.19 28.27 -18.19
CA ARG A 241 -17.70 29.30 -17.29
C ARG A 241 -17.12 30.68 -17.59
N GLN A 242 -15.82 30.75 -17.89
CA GLN A 242 -15.18 32.00 -18.29
C GLN A 242 -15.78 32.54 -19.60
N ALA A 243 -16.01 31.68 -20.59
CA ALA A 243 -16.61 32.06 -21.87
C ALA A 243 -18.03 32.63 -21.70
N VAL A 244 -18.86 31.97 -20.89
CA VAL A 244 -20.22 32.46 -20.58
C VAL A 244 -20.18 33.83 -19.91
N ALA A 245 -19.29 34.02 -18.93
CA ALA A 245 -19.14 35.30 -18.23
C ALA A 245 -18.66 36.44 -19.14
N GLU A 246 -17.86 36.13 -20.16
CA GLU A 246 -17.36 37.09 -21.16
C GLU A 246 -18.30 37.26 -22.38
N GLY A 247 -19.48 36.62 -22.39
CA GLY A 247 -20.42 36.70 -23.53
C GLY A 247 -19.92 36.00 -24.80
N ARG A 248 -18.98 35.05 -24.66
CA ARG A 248 -18.32 34.33 -25.75
C ARG A 248 -19.00 33.00 -26.04
N SER A 249 -20.11 33.04 -26.78
CA SER A 249 -20.95 31.86 -27.08
C SER A 249 -20.18 30.74 -27.79
N LEU A 250 -19.38 31.06 -28.81
CA LEU A 250 -18.62 30.06 -29.56
C LEU A 250 -17.65 29.25 -28.70
N GLU A 251 -16.89 29.92 -27.82
CA GLU A 251 -15.98 29.25 -26.89
C GLU A 251 -16.74 28.42 -25.84
N ALA A 252 -17.88 28.91 -25.36
CA ALA A 252 -18.72 28.18 -24.41
C ALA A 252 -19.24 26.87 -25.05
N ASP A 253 -19.82 26.96 -26.24
CA ASP A 253 -20.32 25.81 -27.01
C ASP A 253 -19.20 24.81 -27.29
N THR A 254 -18.04 25.30 -27.72
CA THR A 254 -16.85 24.46 -27.98
C THR A 254 -16.43 23.67 -26.74
N MET A 255 -16.42 24.29 -25.55
CA MET A 255 -16.11 23.59 -24.30
C MET A 255 -17.22 22.62 -23.88
N GLY A 256 -18.48 22.92 -24.19
CA GLY A 256 -19.61 22.00 -24.04
C GLY A 256 -19.45 20.74 -24.90
N GLU A 257 -19.11 20.90 -26.18
CA GLU A 257 -18.80 19.81 -27.11
C GLU A 257 -17.63 18.96 -26.58
N LEU A 258 -16.54 19.59 -26.15
CA LEU A 258 -15.39 18.89 -25.56
C LEU A 258 -15.78 18.08 -24.31
N LEU A 259 -16.59 18.65 -23.41
CA LEU A 259 -17.07 17.96 -22.22
C LEU A 259 -17.91 16.72 -22.58
N ALA A 260 -18.73 16.81 -23.63
CA ALA A 260 -19.49 15.66 -24.14
C ALA A 260 -18.55 14.56 -24.65
N LEU A 261 -17.54 14.92 -25.45
CA LEU A 261 -16.54 13.97 -25.95
C LEU A 261 -15.76 13.28 -24.81
N LEU A 262 -15.34 14.03 -23.80
CA LEU A 262 -14.62 13.48 -22.64
C LEU A 262 -15.47 12.49 -21.84
N ARG A 263 -16.81 12.60 -21.89
CA ARG A 263 -17.76 11.76 -21.13
C ARG A 263 -18.17 10.47 -21.85
N LEU A 264 -17.88 10.32 -23.15
CA LEU A 264 -18.25 9.14 -23.95
C LEU A 264 -17.84 7.82 -23.28
N ARG A 265 -18.73 6.81 -23.30
CA ARG A 265 -18.45 5.46 -22.78
C ARG A 265 -18.95 4.42 -23.78
N PRO A 266 -18.06 3.56 -24.33
CA PRO A 266 -16.60 3.58 -24.20
C PRO A 266 -15.98 4.83 -24.87
N ARG A 267 -14.74 5.19 -24.48
CA ARG A 267 -13.98 6.23 -25.17
C ARG A 267 -13.45 5.65 -26.49
N PRO A 268 -13.60 6.32 -27.64
CA PRO A 268 -12.96 5.90 -28.88
C PRO A 268 -11.42 5.78 -28.72
N PRO A 269 -10.78 4.72 -29.22
CA PRO A 269 -9.33 4.53 -29.08
C PRO A 269 -8.53 5.58 -29.87
N THR A 270 -9.06 6.00 -31.02
CA THR A 270 -8.52 7.04 -31.90
C THR A 270 -9.20 8.39 -31.66
N VAL A 271 -8.54 9.46 -32.10
CA VAL A 271 -9.05 10.84 -32.01
C VAL A 271 -10.37 10.94 -32.79
N PRO A 272 -11.48 11.40 -32.18
CA PRO A 272 -12.74 11.58 -32.89
C PRO A 272 -12.64 12.73 -33.90
N PRO A 273 -13.26 12.63 -35.09
CA PRO A 273 -13.28 13.71 -36.09
C PRO A 273 -13.84 15.03 -35.52
N GLU A 274 -14.76 14.95 -34.57
CA GLU A 274 -15.31 16.11 -33.87
C GLU A 274 -14.22 16.87 -33.11
N LEU A 275 -13.31 16.17 -32.44
CA LEU A 275 -12.19 16.80 -31.73
C LEU A 275 -11.23 17.49 -32.69
N GLU A 276 -10.90 16.85 -33.82
CA GLU A 276 -10.05 17.47 -34.85
C GLU A 276 -10.70 18.74 -35.40
N ARG A 277 -12.02 18.73 -35.64
CA ARG A 277 -12.77 19.91 -36.07
C ARG A 277 -12.65 21.04 -35.04
N LEU A 278 -12.78 20.75 -33.75
CA LEU A 278 -12.61 21.74 -32.69
C LEU A 278 -11.18 22.30 -32.65
N VAL A 279 -10.16 21.44 -32.78
CA VAL A 279 -8.75 21.88 -32.83
C VAL A 279 -8.51 22.81 -34.02
N ARG A 280 -8.95 22.43 -35.22
CA ARG A 280 -8.80 23.24 -36.45
C ARG A 280 -9.44 24.63 -36.31
N ARG A 281 -10.61 24.72 -35.66
CA ARG A 281 -11.30 26.00 -35.40
C ARG A 281 -10.41 26.99 -34.63
N TYR A 282 -9.57 26.51 -33.73
CA TYR A 282 -8.76 27.34 -32.83
C TYR A 282 -7.26 27.33 -33.14
N ILE A 283 -6.81 26.66 -34.20
CA ILE A 283 -5.38 26.39 -34.46
C ILE A 283 -4.50 27.65 -34.47
N ASN A 284 -5.02 28.76 -34.98
CA ASN A 284 -4.33 30.05 -35.07
C ASN A 284 -4.53 30.95 -33.84
N ALA A 285 -5.37 30.56 -32.87
CA ALA A 285 -5.59 31.34 -31.67
C ALA A 285 -4.41 31.20 -30.69
N ARG A 286 -3.70 32.30 -30.43
CA ARG A 286 -2.50 32.31 -29.57
C ARG A 286 -2.67 33.07 -28.24
N ARG A 287 -3.65 33.98 -28.15
CA ARG A 287 -3.83 34.89 -27.01
C ARG A 287 -5.26 34.86 -26.49
N GLY A 288 -5.44 35.35 -25.26
CA GLY A 288 -6.76 35.46 -24.61
C GLY A 288 -7.45 34.11 -24.37
N LEU A 289 -8.77 34.16 -24.19
CA LEU A 289 -9.59 32.96 -23.98
C LEU A 289 -9.52 31.97 -25.16
N PRO A 290 -9.60 32.38 -26.44
CA PRO A 290 -9.43 31.48 -27.58
C PRO A 290 -8.07 30.76 -27.58
N GLY A 291 -6.99 31.45 -27.17
CA GLY A 291 -5.67 30.83 -27.01
C GLY A 291 -5.65 29.75 -25.92
N LYS A 292 -6.33 29.96 -24.79
CA LYS A 292 -6.46 28.95 -23.72
C LYS A 292 -7.27 27.72 -24.18
N VAL A 293 -8.34 27.96 -24.96
CA VAL A 293 -9.15 26.92 -25.59
C VAL A 293 -8.29 26.09 -26.55
N ASN A 294 -7.54 26.75 -27.44
CA ASN A 294 -6.61 26.10 -28.36
C ASN A 294 -5.61 25.20 -27.63
N GLN A 295 -4.97 25.71 -26.58
CA GLN A 295 -4.01 24.95 -25.77
C GLN A 295 -4.64 23.69 -25.15
N LEU A 296 -5.87 23.79 -24.64
CA LEU A 296 -6.56 22.62 -24.08
C LEU A 296 -6.89 21.60 -25.18
N LEU A 297 -7.46 22.04 -26.30
CA LEU A 297 -7.86 21.15 -27.40
C LEU A 297 -6.65 20.40 -27.97
N GLN A 298 -5.56 21.11 -28.30
CA GLN A 298 -4.31 20.47 -28.77
C GLN A 298 -3.70 19.54 -27.73
N HIS A 299 -3.85 19.83 -26.43
CA HIS A 299 -3.37 18.92 -25.39
C HIS A 299 -4.23 17.64 -25.33
N VAL A 300 -5.56 17.78 -25.37
CA VAL A 300 -6.49 16.64 -25.39
C VAL A 300 -6.23 15.77 -26.62
N GLU A 301 -6.11 16.36 -27.81
CA GLU A 301 -5.78 15.66 -29.05
C GLU A 301 -4.48 14.87 -28.95
N ARG A 302 -3.37 15.52 -28.56
CA ARG A 302 -2.04 14.87 -28.42
C ARG A 302 -1.99 13.77 -27.37
N THR A 303 -2.86 13.83 -26.36
CA THR A 303 -2.89 12.83 -25.28
C THR A 303 -3.96 11.77 -25.48
N TRP A 304 -4.89 11.93 -26.42
CA TRP A 304 -6.04 11.05 -26.60
C TRP A 304 -5.65 9.58 -26.75
N GLN A 305 -4.74 9.28 -27.69
CA GLN A 305 -4.27 7.91 -27.91
C GLN A 305 -3.34 7.40 -26.81
N LYS A 306 -2.76 8.27 -25.97
CA LYS A 306 -1.94 7.88 -24.82
C LYS A 306 -2.80 7.41 -23.65
N VAL A 307 -4.05 7.84 -23.57
CA VAL A 307 -4.97 7.39 -22.53
C VAL A 307 -5.28 5.91 -22.72
N SER A 308 -5.23 5.14 -21.63
CA SER A 308 -5.57 3.73 -21.68
C SER A 308 -7.01 3.53 -22.16
N ASP A 309 -7.16 2.59 -23.09
CA ASP A 309 -8.37 2.02 -23.64
C ASP A 309 -8.53 0.55 -23.22
N ASP A 310 -7.75 0.10 -22.24
CA ASP A 310 -7.76 -1.27 -21.75
C ASP A 310 -9.19 -1.66 -21.31
N PRO A 311 -9.79 -2.72 -21.91
CA PRO A 311 -11.16 -3.10 -21.63
C PRO A 311 -11.34 -3.67 -20.21
N VAL A 312 -10.25 -4.12 -19.56
CA VAL A 312 -10.29 -4.68 -18.20
C VAL A 312 -10.30 -3.55 -17.16
N ASP A 313 -9.33 -2.65 -17.24
CA ASP A 313 -9.28 -1.46 -16.38
C ASP A 313 -8.51 -0.33 -17.08
N PRO A 314 -9.18 0.66 -17.70
CA PRO A 314 -8.51 1.77 -18.37
C PRO A 314 -7.95 2.82 -17.37
N THR A 315 -7.99 2.53 -16.07
CA THR A 315 -7.66 3.46 -15.00
C THR A 315 -6.48 2.95 -14.18
N ASN A 316 -5.98 3.83 -13.29
CA ASN A 316 -5.02 3.48 -12.25
C ASN A 316 -5.73 3.32 -10.88
N ASN A 317 -7.05 3.09 -10.89
CA ASN A 317 -7.87 3.04 -9.68
C ASN A 317 -7.37 1.96 -8.71
N ALA A 318 -6.80 0.86 -9.22
CA ALA A 318 -6.23 -0.19 -8.39
C ALA A 318 -5.06 0.34 -7.53
N THR A 319 -4.13 1.08 -8.14
CA THR A 319 -3.01 1.74 -7.44
C THR A 319 -3.50 2.80 -6.47
N GLU A 320 -4.42 3.67 -6.89
CA GLU A 320 -5.03 4.68 -6.02
C GLU A 320 -5.73 4.06 -4.80
N ARG A 321 -6.43 2.92 -5.00
CA ARG A 321 -7.08 2.17 -3.93
C ARG A 321 -6.06 1.60 -2.95
N VAL A 322 -4.96 1.03 -3.44
CA VAL A 322 -3.86 0.55 -2.59
C VAL A 322 -3.30 1.70 -1.76
N ILE A 323 -2.98 2.84 -2.38
CA ILE A 323 -2.48 4.02 -1.68
C ILE A 323 -3.49 4.51 -0.64
N GLY A 324 -4.77 4.59 -1.02
CA GLY A 324 -5.88 4.98 -0.17
C GLY A 324 -5.97 4.13 1.10
N LEU A 325 -6.12 2.82 0.90
CA LEU A 325 -6.37 1.84 1.97
C LEU A 325 -5.16 1.59 2.85
N THR A 326 -3.96 1.56 2.27
CA THR A 326 -2.74 1.13 2.96
C THR A 326 -1.90 2.30 3.49
N PHE A 327 -2.17 3.53 3.06
CA PHE A 327 -1.35 4.69 3.42
C PHE A 327 -2.17 5.94 3.75
N LYS A 328 -2.96 6.50 2.82
CA LYS A 328 -3.61 7.81 2.99
C LYS A 328 -4.60 7.85 4.16
N ILE A 329 -5.42 6.82 4.37
CA ILE A 329 -6.34 6.74 5.52
C ILE A 329 -5.56 6.87 6.85
N ARG A 330 -4.32 6.37 6.87
CA ARG A 330 -3.47 6.29 8.05
C ARG A 330 -2.69 7.57 8.25
N ALA A 331 -2.11 8.10 7.18
CA ALA A 331 -1.46 9.40 7.19
C ALA A 331 -2.43 10.50 7.66
N LYS A 332 -3.72 10.44 7.29
CA LYS A 332 -4.74 11.42 7.72
C LYS A 332 -5.14 11.33 9.19
N THR A 333 -5.04 10.16 9.81
CA THR A 333 -5.42 9.95 11.23
C THR A 333 -4.25 10.18 12.19
N MET A 334 -3.08 10.54 11.66
CA MET A 334 -1.85 10.75 12.41
C MET A 334 -1.23 12.10 12.01
N ARG A 335 -0.34 12.65 12.85
CA ARG A 335 0.46 13.84 12.48
C ARG A 335 1.60 13.54 11.50
N GLY A 336 1.72 12.28 11.07
CA GLY A 336 2.84 11.77 10.28
C GLY A 336 3.51 10.55 10.91
N PHE A 337 4.38 9.91 10.13
CA PHE A 337 5.20 8.79 10.59
C PHE A 337 6.44 9.32 11.31
N LYS A 338 6.82 8.73 12.46
CA LYS A 338 8.01 9.18 13.20
C LYS A 338 9.35 8.91 12.49
N ALA A 339 9.36 8.00 11.51
CA ALA A 339 10.54 7.64 10.74
C ALA A 339 10.14 7.18 9.34
N VAL A 340 11.01 7.37 8.36
CA VAL A 340 10.78 7.00 6.95
C VAL A 340 10.51 5.50 6.80
N HIS A 341 11.32 4.64 7.44
CA HIS A 341 11.14 3.20 7.37
C HIS A 341 9.76 2.74 7.91
N LYS A 342 9.18 3.47 8.86
CA LYS A 342 7.81 3.19 9.35
C LYS A 342 6.78 3.53 8.29
N GLY A 343 6.94 4.65 7.58
CA GLY A 343 6.06 5.04 6.48
C GLY A 343 6.11 4.07 5.30
N VAL A 344 7.30 3.62 4.92
CA VAL A 344 7.50 2.69 3.79
C VAL A 344 7.10 1.26 4.14
N GLY A 345 7.36 0.79 5.37
CA GLY A 345 7.00 -0.56 5.80
C GLY A 345 5.51 -0.74 6.10
N HIS A 346 4.81 0.34 6.45
CA HIS A 346 3.41 0.29 6.86
C HIS A 346 2.44 -0.24 5.79
N PRO A 347 2.51 0.18 4.50
CA PRO A 347 1.67 -0.34 3.44
C PRO A 347 1.70 -1.87 3.26
N TYR A 348 2.78 -2.53 3.68
CA TYR A 348 2.93 -3.98 3.55
C TYR A 348 2.08 -4.76 4.57
N LEU A 349 1.68 -4.15 5.69
CA LEU A 349 0.84 -4.78 6.71
C LEU A 349 -0.50 -5.28 6.13
N PRO A 350 -1.31 -4.46 5.45
CA PRO A 350 -2.55 -4.92 4.80
C PRO A 350 -2.32 -5.62 3.47
N ALA A 351 -1.19 -5.40 2.79
CA ALA A 351 -0.90 -6.01 1.50
C ALA A 351 -0.61 -7.52 1.58
N GLY A 352 -0.25 -8.04 2.76
CA GLY A 352 -0.07 -9.47 3.01
C GLY A 352 -1.32 -10.34 2.80
N ARG A 353 -2.48 -9.74 2.48
CA ARG A 353 -3.78 -10.40 2.34
C ARG A 353 -3.91 -11.43 1.20
N ARG A 354 -2.95 -11.58 0.29
CA ARG A 354 -3.07 -12.56 -0.82
C ARG A 354 -1.84 -13.43 -1.12
N ALA A 355 -0.67 -13.14 -0.55
CA ALA A 355 0.55 -13.90 -0.85
C ALA A 355 0.96 -14.89 0.25
N CYS A 356 0.44 -14.79 1.48
CA CYS A 356 0.78 -15.69 2.57
C CYS A 356 -0.36 -15.73 3.59
N ARG A 357 -0.67 -16.91 4.13
CA ARG A 357 -1.20 -16.99 5.50
C ARG A 357 -0.19 -16.23 6.37
N VAL A 358 -0.48 -14.99 6.74
CA VAL A 358 0.40 -14.19 7.61
C VAL A 358 0.27 -14.79 9.01
N SER A 359 1.04 -15.85 9.27
CA SER A 359 1.37 -16.29 10.61
C SER A 359 2.29 -15.21 11.20
N PHE A 360 1.76 -14.40 12.11
CA PHE A 360 2.56 -13.46 12.89
C PHE A 360 3.49 -14.25 13.83
N VAL A 361 4.65 -14.63 13.30
CA VAL A 361 5.86 -15.13 13.99
C VAL A 361 5.73 -16.47 14.73
N GLY A 362 6.47 -17.47 14.20
CA GLY A 362 6.85 -18.72 14.86
C GLY A 362 7.56 -19.63 13.86
N LYS A 363 8.89 -19.53 13.70
CA LYS A 363 9.65 -20.44 12.82
C LYS A 363 9.77 -21.82 13.46
N LYS A 364 9.21 -22.86 12.81
CA LYS A 364 9.92 -24.01 12.21
C LYS A 364 8.91 -25.12 11.84
N GLY A 365 8.97 -25.56 10.58
CA GLY A 365 8.49 -26.88 10.16
C GLY A 365 7.17 -26.89 9.38
N SER A 366 7.18 -27.63 8.27
CA SER A 366 6.05 -28.00 7.40
C SER A 366 5.37 -26.87 6.62
N ALA A 367 5.91 -26.62 5.43
CA ALA A 367 5.09 -26.18 4.29
C ALA A 367 4.12 -27.32 3.95
N ILE A 368 2.84 -27.14 4.24
CA ILE A 368 1.77 -27.90 3.58
C ILE A 368 1.23 -26.97 2.50
N CYS A 369 1.68 -27.23 1.28
CA CYS A 369 1.07 -26.69 0.08
C CYS A 369 -0.28 -27.40 -0.09
N ALA A 370 -1.39 -26.67 0.10
CA ALA A 370 -2.70 -27.12 -0.33
C ALA A 370 -3.10 -26.28 -1.54
N ARG A 371 -3.46 -26.98 -2.61
CA ARG A 371 -3.86 -26.47 -3.94
C ARG A 371 -4.99 -25.45 -3.86
#